data_AF-A0A436C707-F1
#
_entry.id   AF-A0A436C707-F1
#
_cell.length_a   1.000
_cell.length_b   1.000
_cell.length_c   1.000
_cell.angle_alpha   90.00
_cell.angle_beta   90.00
_cell.angle_gamma   90.00
#
_symmetry.space_group_name_H-M   'P 1'
#
loop_
_entity.id
_entity.type
_entity.pdbx_description
1 polymer ?
#
loop_
_entity_poly.entity_id
_entity_poly.type
_entity_poly.pdbx_seq_one_letter_code
_entity_poly.pdbx_strand_id
1 'polypeptide(L)' 'AVALGAHVLGPTGRPFTPETIGMAVAMRDLKQHLRETGESKGYNASFAPQDRSRFLGELDRILRRAMKSATPD' A
#
# COMPACT_ATOMS: atom_id res chain seq x y z
N ALA A 1 -2.19 -6.12 10.23
CA ALA A 1 -2.26 -6.99 9.04
C ALA A 1 -3.61 -6.78 8.36
N VAL A 2 -3.75 -7.06 7.06
CA VAL A 2 -5.04 -7.13 6.36
C VAL A 2 -5.76 -8.46 6.68
N ALA A 3 -6.95 -8.69 6.10
CA ALA A 3 -7.84 -9.80 6.45
C ALA A 3 -7.18 -11.19 6.49
N LEU A 4 -6.16 -11.45 5.66
CA LEU A 4 -5.43 -12.73 5.62
C LEU A 4 -4.18 -12.77 6.52
N GLY A 5 -4.06 -11.88 7.51
CA GLY A 5 -2.89 -11.83 8.39
C GLY A 5 -1.61 -11.28 7.74
N ALA A 6 -1.66 -10.85 6.48
CA ALA A 6 -0.53 -10.24 5.79
C ALA A 6 -0.32 -8.76 6.17
N HIS A 7 0.92 -8.32 6.32
CA HIS A 7 1.25 -6.90 6.35
C HIS A 7 1.56 -6.43 4.92
N VAL A 8 0.93 -5.35 4.48
CA VAL A 8 1.05 -4.87 3.10
C VAL A 8 1.53 -3.42 3.10
N LEU A 9 2.54 -3.13 2.28
CA LEU A 9 3.14 -1.81 2.14
C LEU A 9 3.13 -1.39 0.67
N GLY A 10 2.56 -0.23 0.37
CA GLY A 10 2.63 0.36 -0.97
C GLY A 10 4.02 0.93 -1.27
N PRO A 11 4.38 1.12 -2.56
CA PRO A 11 5.72 1.55 -2.98
C PRO A 11 6.11 2.94 -2.46
N THR A 12 5.14 3.79 -2.12
CA THR A 12 5.36 5.13 -1.55
C THR A 12 5.46 5.15 -0.02
N GLY A 13 5.58 3.96 0.59
CA GLY A 13 5.69 3.79 2.04
C GLY A 13 4.36 3.99 2.79
N ARG A 14 3.22 3.88 2.11
CA ARG A 14 1.91 3.91 2.76
C ARG A 14 1.46 2.49 3.08
N PRO A 15 1.28 2.12 4.37
CA PRO A 15 0.79 0.79 4.73
C PRO A 15 -0.69 0.66 4.40
N PHE A 16 -1.11 -0.56 4.04
CA PHE A 16 -2.52 -0.90 3.98
C PHE A 16 -2.95 -1.59 5.26
N THR A 17 -4.10 -1.16 5.76
CA THR A 17 -4.74 -1.66 6.98
C THR A 17 -6.10 -2.26 6.63
N PRO A 18 -6.73 -3.05 7.51
CA PRO A 18 -8.09 -3.55 7.29
C PRO A 18 -9.09 -2.45 6.95
N GLU A 19 -8.93 -1.28 7.55
CA GLU A 19 -9.83 -0.12 7.39
C GLU A 19 -9.60 0.62 6.06
N THR A 20 -8.39 0.52 5.49
CA THR A 20 -7.99 1.33 4.33
C THR A 20 -7.90 0.53 3.04
N ILE A 21 -7.70 -0.79 3.10
CA ILE A 21 -7.48 -1.63 1.92
C ILE A 21 -8.70 -1.67 0.99
N GLY A 22 -9.92 -1.69 1.53
CA GLY A 22 -11.15 -1.69 0.73
C GLY A 22 -11.26 -0.44 -0.16
N MET A 23 -11.04 0.73 0.44
CA MET A 23 -11.02 1.99 -0.30
C MET A 23 -9.89 2.04 -1.33
N ALA A 24 -8.70 1.54 -0.99
CA ALA A 24 -7.58 1.49 -1.93
C ALA A 24 -7.88 0.62 -3.17
N VAL A 25 -8.54 -0.53 -2.99
CA VAL A 25 -8.96 -1.41 -4.08
C VAL A 25 -10.04 -0.74 -4.92
N ALA A 26 -11.09 -0.19 -4.29
CA ALA A 26 -12.17 0.51 -5.01
C ALA A 26 -11.65 1.67 -5.87
N MET A 27 -10.74 2.49 -5.32
CA MET A 27 -10.14 3.60 -6.07
C MET A 27 -9.23 3.11 -7.20
N ARG A 28 -8.55 1.97 -7.04
CA ARG A 28 -7.74 1.38 -8.11
C ARG A 28 -8.61 0.95 -9.27
N ASP A 29 -9.71 0.27 -8.98
CA ASP A 29 -10.63 -0.27 -9.99
C ASP A 29 -11.36 0.89 -10.72
N LEU A 30 -11.78 1.92 -9.99
CA LEU A 30 -12.31 3.16 -10.59
C LEU A 30 -11.29 3.83 -11.52
N LYS A 31 -10.04 4.02 -11.07
CA LYS A 31 -8.97 4.61 -11.89
C LYS A 31 -8.60 3.76 -13.10
N GLN A 32 -8.80 2.45 -13.03
CA GLN A 32 -8.64 1.57 -14.18
C GLN A 32 -9.75 1.82 -15.19
N HIS A 33 -11.01 1.82 -14.75
CA HIS A 33 -12.15 2.09 -15.62
C HIS A 33 -12.02 3.43 -16.35
N LEU A 34 -11.65 4.50 -15.64
CA LEU A 34 -11.44 5.82 -16.25
C LEU A 34 -10.33 5.85 -17.31
N ARG A 35 -9.30 5.01 -17.18
CA ARG A 35 -8.25 4.88 -18.20
C ARG A 35 -8.77 4.11 -19.42
N GLU A 36 -9.56 3.08 -19.20
CA GLU A 36 -10.15 2.24 -20.26
C GLU A 36 -11.19 3.00 -21.09
N THR A 37 -11.97 3.89 -20.47
CA THR A 37 -12.96 4.74 -21.16
C THR A 37 -12.35 5.97 -21.82
N GLY A 38 -11.07 6.25 -21.62
CA GLY A 38 -10.39 7.44 -22.13
C GLY A 38 -10.64 8.72 -21.32
N GLU A 39 -11.45 8.66 -20.27
CA GLU A 39 -11.75 9.78 -19.36
C GLU A 39 -10.54 10.20 -18.49
N SER A 40 -9.53 9.35 -18.37
CA SER A 40 -8.28 9.63 -17.69
C SER A 40 -7.08 9.29 -18.56
N LYS A 41 -6.20 10.29 -18.75
CA LYS A 41 -4.91 10.13 -19.42
C LYS A 41 -3.83 9.43 -18.56
N GLY A 42 -4.16 9.06 -17.32
CA GLY A 42 -3.28 8.24 -16.48
C GLY A 42 -2.06 8.95 -15.88
N TYR A 43 -2.04 10.29 -15.83
CA TYR A 43 -0.97 11.04 -15.18
C TYR A 43 -1.00 10.77 -13.67
N ASN A 44 0.04 10.13 -13.17
CA ASN A 44 0.26 9.90 -11.75
C ASN A 44 1.50 10.68 -11.31
N ALA A 45 1.57 11.01 -10.02
CA ALA A 45 2.76 11.61 -9.46
C ALA A 45 3.97 10.69 -9.69
N SER A 46 5.09 11.28 -10.09
CA SER A 46 6.36 10.56 -10.19
C SER A 46 6.84 10.12 -8.81
N PHE A 47 7.56 9.01 -8.78
CA PHE A 47 8.20 8.51 -7.56
C PHE A 47 9.28 9.50 -7.08
N ALA A 48 9.19 9.96 -5.83
CA ALA A 48 10.11 10.95 -5.27
C ALA A 48 11.12 10.31 -4.28
N PRO A 49 12.27 10.97 -4.02
CA PRO A 49 13.22 10.50 -2.99
C PRO A 49 12.58 10.31 -1.60
N GLN A 50 11.60 11.15 -1.25
CA GLN A 50 10.88 11.06 0.02
C GLN A 50 10.03 9.79 0.13
N ASP A 51 9.49 9.29 -0.98
CA ASP A 51 8.73 8.04 -1.01
C ASP A 51 9.62 6.85 -0.65
N ARG A 52 10.85 6.83 -1.17
CA ARG A 52 11.85 5.82 -0.82
C ARG A 52 12.19 5.85 0.67
N SER A 53 12.43 7.04 1.23
CA SER A 53 12.72 7.20 2.65
C SER A 53 11.56 6.71 3.53
N ARG A 54 10.33 7.10 3.19
CA ARG A 54 9.12 6.64 3.89
C ARG A 54 8.97 5.12 3.80
N PHE A 55 9.17 4.55 2.61
CA PHE A 55 9.09 3.11 2.40
C PHE A 55 10.07 2.34 3.28
N LEU A 56 11.35 2.73 3.30
CA LEU A 56 12.37 2.05 4.11
C LEU A 56 12.04 2.11 5.60
N GLY A 57 11.58 3.26 6.10
CA GLY A 57 11.19 3.41 7.50
C GLY A 57 9.97 2.57 7.89
N GLU A 58 8.94 2.54 7.04
CA GLU A 58 7.76 1.70 7.30
C GLU A 58 8.02 0.22 7.12
N LEU A 59 8.92 -0.17 6.21
CA LEU A 59 9.30 -1.57 6.01
C LEU A 59 9.94 -2.14 7.28
N ASP A 60 10.91 -1.44 7.89
CA ASP A 60 11.51 -1.88 9.16
C ASP A 60 10.45 -2.06 10.27
N ARG A 61 9.52 -1.09 10.40
CA ARG A 61 8.42 -1.16 11.37
C ARG A 61 7.48 -2.35 11.12
N ILE A 62 7.21 -2.67 9.85
CA ILE A 62 6.37 -3.82 9.49
C ILE A 62 7.08 -5.13 9.80
N LEU A 63 8.36 -5.25 9.45
CA LEU A 63 9.14 -6.46 9.70
C LEU A 63 9.23 -6.77 11.21
N ARG A 64 9.51 -5.77 12.05
CA ARG A 64 9.52 -5.95 13.51
C ARG A 64 8.19 -6.44 14.06
N ARG A 65 7.08 -5.88 13.55
CA ARG A 65 5.72 -6.30 13.92
C ARG A 65 5.45 -7.74 13.48
N ALA A 66 5.82 -8.08 12.25
CA ALA A 66 5.64 -9.42 11.69
C ALA A 66 6.45 -10.48 12.46
N MET A 67 7.70 -10.17 12.82
CA MET A 67 8.53 -11.05 13.64
C MET A 67 7.91 -11.30 15.02
N LYS A 68 7.39 -10.27 15.68
CA LYS A 68 6.72 -10.42 16.99
C LYS A 68 5.45 -11.29 16.89
N SER A 69 4.70 -11.19 15.80
CA SER A 69 3.51 -12.04 15.59
C SER A 69 3.83 -13.47 15.15
N ALA A 70 5.04 -13.73 14.67
CA ALA A 70 5.47 -15.02 14.15
C ALA A 70 6.12 -15.93 15.20
N THR A 71 6.40 -15.43 16.40
CA THR A 71 6.86 -16.24 17.54
C THR A 71 5.67 -16.56 18.42
N PRO A 72 5.09 -17.77 18.34
CA PRO A 72 4.26 -18.29 19.43
C PRO A 72 5.20 -18.68 20.58
N ASP A 73 4.73 -18.50 21.82
CA ASP A 73 5.36 -19.12 23.01
C ASP A 73 5.43 -20.65 22.86
#